data_AF-A0A920SMC5-F1
#
_entry.id   AF-A0A920SMC5-F1
#
_cell.length_a   1.000
_cell.length_b   1.000
_cell.length_c   1.000
_cell.angle_alpha   90.00
_cell.angle_beta   90.00
_cell.angle_gamma   90.00
#
_symmetry.space_group_name_H-M   'P 1'
#
loop_
_entity.id
_entity.type
_entity.pdbx_description
1 polymer ?
#
loop_
_entity_poly.entity_id
_entity_poly.type
_entity_poly.pdbx_seq_one_letter_code
_entity_poly.pdbx_strand_id
1 'polypeptide(L)'
;MDLRDEYDHPLWKDLEEQSAGAGHGGMDYIEDYRLVKCLREGKPTDMNVYDAAAMSVITPLSEWSVANRSRPIDVPDFTRGRWAQWPKLEILRA
;
A
#
# COMPACT_ATOMS: atom_id res chain seq x y z
N MET A 1 -28.14 -0.06 -8.57
CA MET A 1 -26.90 0.49 -9.14
C MET A 1 -25.78 -0.35 -8.54
N ASP A 2 -24.92 -0.94 -9.37
CA ASP A 2 -23.81 -1.73 -8.87
C ASP A 2 -22.77 -0.78 -8.26
N LEU A 3 -22.28 -1.09 -7.05
CA LEU A 3 -21.29 -0.26 -6.36
C LEU A 3 -19.98 -0.16 -7.13
N ARG A 4 -19.64 -1.20 -7.92
CA ARG A 4 -18.45 -1.19 -8.77
C ARG A 4 -18.53 -0.13 -9.86
N ASP A 5 -19.69 0.03 -10.49
CA ASP A 5 -19.85 1.03 -11.56
C ASP A 5 -19.55 2.45 -11.05
N GLU A 6 -20.02 2.75 -9.83
CA GLU A 6 -19.92 4.08 -9.22
C GLU A 6 -18.55 4.35 -8.56
N TYR A 7 -17.96 3.36 -7.88
CA TYR A 7 -16.82 3.58 -6.98
C TYR A 7 -15.54 2.84 -7.35
N ASP A 8 -15.54 2.03 -8.42
CA ASP A 8 -14.33 1.28 -8.77
C ASP A 8 -13.19 2.23 -9.16
N HIS A 9 -11.99 1.89 -8.68
CA HIS A 9 -10.84 2.78 -8.72
C HIS A 9 -10.41 2.99 -10.19
N PRO A 10 -10.11 4.22 -10.65
CA PRO A 10 -9.75 4.48 -12.04
C PRO A 10 -8.57 3.63 -12.56
N LEU A 11 -7.52 3.44 -11.76
CA LEU A 11 -6.42 2.50 -12.08
C LEU A 11 -6.91 1.08 -12.38
N TRP A 12 -7.89 0.56 -11.62
CA TRP A 12 -8.47 -0.76 -11.87
C TRP A 12 -9.24 -0.78 -13.19
N LYS A 13 -10.08 0.24 -13.45
CA LYS A 13 -10.80 0.38 -14.73
C LYS A 13 -9.85 0.47 -15.93
N ASP A 14 -8.76 1.22 -15.80
CA ASP A 14 -7.78 1.42 -16.88
C ASP A 14 -6.95 0.14 -17.17
N LEU A 15 -6.82 -0.79 -16.21
CA LEU A 15 -5.99 -2.00 -16.29
C LEU A 15 -6.78 -3.32 -16.22
N GLU A 16 -8.12 -3.28 -16.18
CA GLU A 16 -8.95 -4.47 -15.94
C GLU A 16 -8.66 -5.60 -16.94
N GLU A 17 -8.63 -5.29 -18.23
CA GLU A 17 -8.35 -6.29 -19.28
C GLU A 17 -6.94 -6.87 -19.16
N GLN A 18 -5.95 -6.04 -18.84
CA GLN A 18 -4.54 -6.46 -18.76
C GLN A 18 -4.25 -7.29 -17.49
N SER A 19 -4.96 -6.98 -16.41
CA SER A 19 -4.81 -7.66 -15.12
C SER A 19 -5.69 -8.92 -15.00
N ALA A 20 -6.66 -9.11 -15.91
CA ALA A 20 -7.62 -10.20 -15.84
C ALA A 20 -6.94 -11.58 -15.73
N GLY A 21 -7.18 -12.27 -14.60
CA GLY A 21 -6.64 -13.61 -14.34
C GLY A 21 -5.15 -13.67 -14.02
N ALA A 22 -4.45 -12.54 -13.97
CA ALA A 22 -3.04 -12.48 -13.58
C ALA A 22 -2.88 -12.47 -12.05
N GLY A 23 -1.88 -13.17 -11.51
CA GLY A 23 -1.62 -13.19 -10.07
C GLY A 23 -2.85 -13.60 -9.24
N HIS A 24 -3.03 -12.97 -8.08
CA HIS A 24 -4.20 -13.14 -7.22
C HIS A 24 -5.44 -12.38 -7.72
N GLY A 25 -5.92 -12.71 -8.92
CA GLY A 25 -7.14 -12.10 -9.49
C GLY A 25 -6.94 -10.72 -10.11
N GLY A 26 -5.70 -10.32 -10.37
CA GLY A 26 -5.29 -9.12 -11.09
C GLY A 26 -4.51 -8.13 -10.25
N MET A 27 -4.58 -8.22 -8.91
CA MET A 27 -3.94 -7.24 -8.03
C MET A 27 -2.41 -7.25 -8.16
N ASP A 28 -1.77 -8.43 -8.25
CA ASP A 28 -0.32 -8.54 -8.36
C ASP A 28 0.20 -7.88 -9.65
N TYR A 29 -0.57 -7.99 -10.75
CA TYR A 29 -0.22 -7.29 -11.99
C TYR A 29 -0.24 -5.78 -11.79
N ILE A 30 -1.26 -5.25 -11.10
CA ILE A 30 -1.39 -3.81 -10.87
C ILE A 30 -0.29 -3.31 -9.92
N GLU A 31 0.06 -4.09 -8.89
CA GLU A 31 1.19 -3.81 -7.99
C GLU A 31 2.51 -3.67 -8.79
N ASP A 32 2.86 -4.71 -9.55
CA ASP A 32 4.09 -4.74 -10.34
C ASP A 32 4.08 -3.65 -11.43
N TYR A 33 2.93 -3.42 -12.08
CA TYR A 33 2.74 -2.36 -13.06
C TYR A 33 3.07 -0.99 -12.48
N ARG A 34 2.51 -0.67 -11.30
CA ARG A 34 2.74 0.62 -10.63
C ARG A 34 4.18 0.78 -10.21
N LEU A 35 4.79 -0.28 -9.65
CA LEU A 35 6.22 -0.27 -9.30
C LEU A 35 7.08 0.05 -10.52
N VAL A 36 6.91 -0.71 -11.60
CA VAL A 36 7.70 -0.52 -12.84
C VAL A 36 7.44 0.85 -13.46
N LYS A 37 6.20 1.34 -13.48
CA LYS A 37 5.86 2.67 -14.00
C LYS A 37 6.56 3.78 -13.20
N CYS A 38 6.50 3.75 -11.87
CA CYS A 38 7.18 4.74 -11.04
C CYS A 38 8.69 4.75 -11.29
N LEU A 39 9.31 3.57 -11.41
CA LEU A 39 10.73 3.44 -11.72
C LEU A 39 11.09 3.99 -13.10
N ARG A 40 10.26 3.73 -14.12
CA ARG A 40 10.47 4.23 -15.48
C ARG A 40 10.27 5.74 -15.59
N GLU A 41 9.33 6.31 -14.83
CA GLU A 41 8.99 7.74 -14.85
C GLU A 41 9.80 8.58 -13.85
N GLY A 42 10.64 7.96 -13.02
CA GLY A 42 11.39 8.65 -11.97
C GLY A 42 10.50 9.24 -10.87
N LYS A 43 9.35 8.61 -10.60
CA LYS A 43 8.38 9.02 -9.59
C LYS A 43 8.58 8.24 -8.28
N PRO A 44 8.15 8.79 -7.13
CA PRO A 44 8.08 8.02 -5.90
C PRO A 44 7.17 6.79 -6.08
N THR A 45 7.50 5.69 -5.41
CA THR A 45 6.64 4.51 -5.34
C THR A 45 5.39 4.81 -4.50
N ASP A 46 4.30 4.10 -4.78
CA ASP A 46 3.03 4.30 -4.09
C ASP A 46 3.10 3.95 -2.59
N MET A 47 4.01 3.02 -2.25
CA MET A 47 4.42 2.71 -0.88
C MET A 47 5.93 2.88 -0.76
N ASN A 48 6.38 3.56 0.29
CA ASN A 48 7.80 3.80 0.55
C ASN A 48 8.34 2.87 1.68
N VAL A 49 9.65 2.97 1.93
CA VAL A 49 10.34 2.12 2.92
C VAL A 49 9.79 2.26 4.35
N TYR A 50 9.28 3.44 4.71
CA TYR A 50 8.74 3.69 6.03
C TYR A 50 7.34 3.11 6.19
N ASP A 51 6.54 3.08 5.12
CA ASP A 51 5.25 2.38 5.11
C ASP A 51 5.49 0.88 5.31
N ALA A 52 6.46 0.31 4.59
CA ALA A 52 6.86 -1.09 4.73
C ALA A 52 7.33 -1.41 6.16
N ALA A 53 8.15 -0.53 6.77
CA ALA A 53 8.60 -0.69 8.15
C ALA A 53 7.44 -0.59 9.15
N ALA A 54 6.54 0.38 8.98
CA ALA A 54 5.38 0.58 9.84
C ALA A 54 4.38 -0.59 9.79
N MET A 55 4.23 -1.24 8.63
CA MET A 55 3.42 -2.46 8.50
C MET A 55 4.13 -3.68 9.08
N SER A 56 5.43 -3.83 8.79
CA SER A 56 6.20 -5.02 9.17
C SER A 56 6.50 -5.08 10.67
N VAL A 57 6.61 -3.94 11.35
CA VAL A 57 6.87 -3.89 12.80
C VAL A 57 5.72 -4.47 13.63
N ILE A 58 4.52 -4.58 13.06
CA ILE A 58 3.38 -5.15 13.75
C ILE A 58 3.64 -6.60 14.17
N THR A 59 4.35 -7.40 13.36
CA THR A 59 4.70 -8.78 13.71
C THR A 59 5.45 -8.86 15.05
N PRO A 60 6.67 -8.30 15.21
CA PRO A 60 7.40 -8.41 16.47
C PRO A 60 6.73 -7.67 17.64
N LEU A 61 6.03 -6.56 17.40
CA LEU A 61 5.32 -5.86 18.48
C LEU A 61 4.11 -6.65 18.97
N SER A 62 3.33 -7.25 18.07
CA SER A 62 2.20 -8.09 18.49
C SER A 62 2.65 -9.29 19.31
N GLU A 63 3.74 -9.96 18.91
CA GLU A 63 4.37 -11.04 19.66
C GLU A 63 4.80 -10.57 21.06
N TRP A 64 5.47 -9.41 21.14
CA TRP A 64 5.85 -8.82 22.42
C TRP A 64 4.64 -8.48 23.29
N SER A 65 3.56 -7.97 22.71
CA SER A 65 2.34 -7.59 23.43
C SER A 65 1.72 -8.83 24.08
N VAL A 66 1.51 -9.88 23.29
CA VAL A 66 0.97 -11.15 23.76
C VAL A 66 1.85 -11.74 24.87
N ALA A 67 3.17 -11.76 24.69
CA ALA A 67 4.11 -12.20 25.71
C ALA A 67 4.03 -11.39 27.03
N ASN A 68 3.57 -10.13 26.95
CA ASN A 68 3.43 -9.21 28.07
C ASN A 68 1.97 -8.97 28.48
N ARG A 69 1.13 -10.02 28.44
CA ARG A 69 -0.29 -10.00 28.85
C ARG A 69 -1.14 -9.04 28.02
N SER A 70 -0.90 -9.00 26.72
CA SER A 70 -1.62 -8.16 25.76
C SER A 70 -1.57 -6.66 26.12
N ARG A 71 -0.47 -6.22 26.74
CA ARG A 71 -0.29 -4.80 27.07
C ARG A 71 -0.09 -3.98 25.79
N PRO A 72 -0.63 -2.74 25.74
CA PRO A 72 -0.34 -1.82 24.65
C PRO A 72 1.17 -1.56 24.51
N ILE A 73 1.61 -1.35 23.28
CA ILE A 73 3.00 -1.01 22.94
C ILE A 73 2.99 0.18 21.99
N ASP A 74 3.91 1.11 22.21
CA ASP A 74 4.15 2.21 21.29
C ASP A 74 4.80 1.71 19.99
N VAL A 75 4.23 2.11 18.86
CA VAL A 75 4.81 1.84 17.54
C VAL A 75 5.90 2.89 17.27
N PRO A 76 7.12 2.48 16.87
CA PRO A 76 8.17 3.43 16.52
C PRO A 76 7.78 4.34 15.35
N ASP A 77 8.04 5.64 15.49
CA ASP A 77 7.95 6.56 14.36
C ASP A 77 9.22 6.48 13.50
N PHE A 78 9.18 5.61 12.50
CA PHE A 78 10.27 5.44 11.54
C PHE A 78 10.57 6.70 10.70
N THR A 79 9.64 7.65 10.67
CA THR A 79 9.74 8.88 9.88
C THR A 79 10.38 10.04 10.64
N ARG A 80 10.49 9.92 11.97
CA ARG A 80 10.96 10.98 12.89
C ARG A 80 10.16 12.28 12.74
N GLY A 81 8.84 12.17 12.75
CA GLY A 81 7.88 13.26 12.64
C GLY A 81 7.59 13.72 11.21
N ARG A 82 8.30 13.19 10.20
CA ARG A 82 8.12 13.61 8.80
C ARG A 82 6.81 13.15 8.19
N TRP A 83 6.16 12.12 8.74
CA TRP A 83 4.85 11.65 8.28
C TRP A 83 3.82 12.79 8.20
N ALA A 84 3.91 13.78 9.09
CA ALA A 84 2.99 14.92 9.14
C ALA A 84 3.06 15.84 7.90
N GLN A 85 4.12 15.72 7.10
CA GLN A 85 4.35 16.55 5.91
C GLN A 85 4.29 15.74 4.61
N TRP A 86 4.09 14.42 4.67
CA TRP A 86 4.07 13.62 3.46
C TRP A 86 2.83 13.89 2.60
N PRO A 87 3.00 13.89 1.27
CA PRO A 87 1.86 13.96 0.37
C PRO A 87 1.00 12.71 0.53
N LYS A 88 -0.32 12.88 0.43
CA LYS A 88 -1.25 11.76 0.39
C LYS A 88 -1.13 11.06 -0.95
N LEU A 89 -1.26 9.73 -0.96
CA LEU A 89 -1.41 8.98 -2.20
C LEU A 89 -2.72 9.42 -2.88
N GLU A 90 -2.62 9.79 -4.16
CA GLU A 90 -3.76 10.26 -4.95
C GLU A 90 -4.58 9.09 -5.51
N ILE A 91 -5.73 9.40 -6.12
CA ILE A 91 -6.47 8.44 -6.94
C ILE A 91 -5.76 8.31 -8.28
N LEU A 92 -5.16 7.15 -8.51
CA LEU A 92 -4.26 6.90 -9.63
C LEU A 92 -4.99 6.42 -10.88
N ARG A 93 -4.35 6.63 -12.03
CA ARG A 93 -4.70 6.10 -13.36
C ARG A 93 -3.48 5.42 -13.99
N ALA A 94 -3.72 4.57 -14.97
CA ALA A 94 -2.66 3.84 -15.68
C ALA A 94 -1.68 4.79 -16.40
#